data_AF-A0A1T4LEC5-F1
#
_entry.id   AF-A0A1T4LEC5-F1
#
_cell.length_a   1.000
_cell.length_b   1.000
_cell.length_c   1.000
_cell.angle_alpha   90.00
_cell.angle_beta   90.00
_cell.angle_gamma   90.00
#
_symmetry.space_group_name_H-M   'P 1'
#
loop_
_entity.id
_entity.type
_entity.pdbx_description
1 polymer ?
#
loop_
_entity_poly.entity_id
_entity_poly.type
_entity_poly.pdbx_seq_one_letter_code
_entity_poly.pdbx_strand_id
1 'polypeptide(L)'
;MKRKVSLLLIILLIMTLMSSIVIAKPKKGKFKQGKFKHGKKKSKKHAKKDYHDNSNSTDFVKNVFNIEDQKIRYFKKFDLKPEELSFILYLHSMSNRPVTDKEVNFIISNKNNWGRVTWHFGLPPIMFEEEILTFRHPMQTRSRLYLPLGKTGHKSRHRGFIKEKLNVDYNKYEYKYENKRAKIKEKIEIKLDKYEYKYENRRSGIKEKLEVKYPSYKYEYHYINRMTGKNIKQEGIGRPINPRIFYKNLRNKKDEDSNFHLSININIDL
;
A
#
# COMPACT_ATOMS: atom_id res chain seq x y z
N MET A 1 -41.80 -32.16 5.87
CA MET A 1 -40.42 -32.69 5.84
C MET A 1 -39.41 -31.54 5.80
N LYS A 2 -38.73 -31.26 6.92
CA LYS A 2 -37.78 -30.14 7.06
C LYS A 2 -36.38 -30.59 6.60
N ARG A 3 -35.87 -30.04 5.50
CA ARG A 3 -34.49 -30.28 5.05
C ARG A 3 -33.51 -29.47 5.91
N LYS A 4 -32.85 -30.13 6.85
CA LYS A 4 -31.64 -29.64 7.54
C LYS A 4 -30.47 -29.73 6.57
N VAL A 5 -30.23 -28.67 5.79
CA VAL A 5 -29.01 -28.56 4.98
C VAL A 5 -27.88 -28.04 5.87
N SER A 6 -27.08 -29.01 6.32
CA SER A 6 -25.67 -28.96 6.74
C SER A 6 -25.02 -27.58 6.92
N LEU A 7 -24.97 -27.14 8.18
CA LEU A 7 -24.09 -26.06 8.67
C LEU A 7 -22.58 -26.42 8.57
N LEU A 8 -22.25 -27.69 8.31
CA LEU A 8 -20.88 -28.19 8.19
C LEU A 8 -20.22 -27.82 6.85
N LEU A 9 -21.00 -27.64 5.78
CA LEU A 9 -20.47 -27.24 4.46
C LEU A 9 -20.01 -25.77 4.41
N ILE A 10 -20.60 -24.90 5.24
CA ILE A 10 -20.23 -23.48 5.32
C ILE A 10 -18.92 -23.28 6.08
N ILE A 11 -18.59 -24.17 7.04
CA ILE A 11 -17.34 -24.09 7.79
C ILE A 11 -16.15 -24.58 6.94
N LEU A 12 -16.37 -25.55 6.04
CA LEU A 12 -15.31 -26.05 5.17
C LEU A 12 -14.88 -25.02 4.09
N LEU A 13 -15.79 -24.13 3.67
CA LEU A 13 -15.49 -23.11 2.65
C LEU A 13 -14.69 -21.91 3.18
N ILE A 14 -14.62 -21.72 4.50
CA ILE A 14 -13.90 -20.59 5.12
C ILE A 14 -12.40 -20.92 5.33
N MET A 15 -12.03 -22.21 5.33
CA MET A 15 -10.65 -22.65 5.57
C MET A 15 -9.74 -22.60 4.34
N THR A 16 -10.28 -22.47 3.12
CA THR A 16 -9.48 -22.47 1.87
C THR A 16 -9.00 -21.09 1.42
N LEU A 17 -9.26 -20.01 2.17
CA LEU A 17 -8.84 -18.64 1.83
C LEU A 17 -7.62 -18.13 2.62
N MET A 18 -6.95 -18.99 3.38
CA MET A 18 -5.70 -18.63 4.06
C MET A 18 -4.50 -18.96 3.16
N SER A 19 -4.21 -18.09 2.18
CA SER A 19 -2.91 -18.09 1.52
C SER A 19 -1.82 -17.76 2.54
N SER A 20 -1.00 -18.77 2.84
CA SER A 20 0.16 -18.69 3.70
C SER A 20 1.26 -17.86 3.05
N ILE A 21 1.41 -16.60 3.48
CA ILE A 21 2.61 -15.82 3.19
C ILE A 21 3.70 -16.29 4.16
N VAL A 22 4.55 -17.20 3.69
CA VAL A 22 5.82 -17.56 4.35
C VAL A 22 6.91 -16.65 3.78
N ILE A 23 7.31 -15.64 4.53
CA ILE A 23 8.50 -14.83 4.24
C ILE A 23 9.65 -15.40 5.05
N ALA A 24 10.65 -15.94 4.36
CA ALA A 24 11.88 -16.46 4.93
C ALA A 24 12.69 -15.34 5.59
N LYS A 25 13.25 -15.62 6.79
CA LYS A 25 14.18 -14.71 7.48
C LYS A 25 15.53 -14.69 6.76
N PRO A 26 16.13 -13.53 6.45
CA PRO A 26 17.52 -13.49 6.00
C PRO A 26 18.47 -13.88 7.14
N LYS A 27 19.41 -14.80 6.84
CA LYS A 27 20.52 -15.20 7.72
C LYS A 27 21.43 -13.99 7.97
N LYS A 28 21.64 -13.64 9.25
CA LYS A 28 22.68 -12.68 9.67
C LYS A 28 24.07 -13.23 9.37
N GLY A 29 24.70 -12.74 8.29
CA GLY A 29 26.13 -12.95 8.03
C GLY A 29 26.98 -12.01 8.90
N LYS A 30 27.92 -12.58 9.66
CA LYS A 30 28.89 -11.83 10.46
C LYS A 30 29.85 -11.07 9.54
N PHE A 31 29.89 -9.74 9.65
CA PHE A 31 30.95 -8.92 9.06
C PHE A 31 32.29 -9.27 9.72
N LYS A 32 33.25 -9.79 8.94
CA LYS A 32 34.67 -9.83 9.30
C LYS A 32 35.35 -8.65 8.62
N GLN A 33 35.98 -7.78 9.41
CA GLN A 33 36.91 -6.77 8.94
C GLN A 33 38.11 -7.44 8.27
N GLY A 34 38.41 -7.05 7.03
CA GLY A 34 39.50 -7.60 6.23
C GLY A 34 40.19 -6.50 5.42
N LYS A 35 41.34 -6.08 5.96
CA LYS A 35 42.48 -5.33 5.40
C LYS A 35 42.41 -4.83 3.95
N PHE A 36 42.66 -3.53 3.82
CA PHE A 36 43.03 -2.81 2.61
C PHE A 36 44.24 -3.45 1.91
N LYS A 37 44.12 -3.71 0.60
CA LYS A 37 45.26 -3.79 -0.32
C LYS A 37 44.95 -3.01 -1.60
N HIS A 38 45.82 -2.06 -1.91
CA HIS A 38 45.83 -1.28 -3.14
C HIS A 38 45.97 -2.19 -4.37
N GLY A 39 45.04 -2.06 -5.30
CA GLY A 39 45.06 -2.71 -6.61
C GLY A 39 44.46 -1.78 -7.67
N LYS A 40 45.21 -1.61 -8.76
CA LYS A 40 45.09 -0.57 -9.78
C LYS A 40 43.71 -0.44 -10.44
N LYS A 41 43.30 0.82 -10.65
CA LYS A 41 42.15 1.26 -11.47
C LYS A 41 42.25 0.69 -12.89
N LYS A 42 41.21 -0.04 -13.33
CA LYS A 42 40.80 -0.11 -14.73
C LYS A 42 39.33 0.30 -14.80
N SER A 43 39.10 1.50 -15.32
CA SER A 43 37.78 2.06 -15.59
C SER A 43 37.07 1.25 -16.68
N LYS A 44 36.19 0.33 -16.28
CA LYS A 44 35.18 -0.20 -17.21
C LYS A 44 34.04 0.81 -17.29
N LYS A 45 33.91 1.46 -18.46
CA LYS A 45 32.73 2.22 -18.86
C LYS A 45 31.51 1.29 -18.73
N HIS A 46 30.71 1.46 -17.70
CA HIS A 46 29.37 0.88 -17.66
C HIS A 46 28.51 1.65 -18.64
N ALA A 47 28.28 1.06 -19.80
CA ALA A 47 27.21 1.47 -20.69
C ALA A 47 25.90 1.47 -19.90
N LYS A 48 25.27 2.64 -19.76
CA LYS A 48 23.86 2.74 -19.36
C LYS A 48 23.06 1.98 -20.43
N LYS A 49 22.59 0.78 -20.09
CA LYS A 49 21.47 0.18 -20.82
C LYS A 49 20.22 0.88 -20.34
N ASP A 50 19.77 1.86 -21.11
CA ASP A 50 18.41 2.37 -21.03
C ASP A 50 17.48 1.25 -21.53
N TYR A 51 16.97 0.44 -20.60
CA TYR A 51 15.97 -0.58 -20.88
C TYR A 51 14.60 0.09 -21.07
N HIS A 52 14.32 0.53 -22.29
CA HIS A 52 12.96 0.82 -22.75
C HIS A 52 12.45 -0.37 -23.54
N ASP A 53 11.97 -1.40 -22.84
CA ASP A 53 11.13 -2.44 -23.44
C ASP A 53 9.75 -2.36 -22.80
N ASN A 54 8.83 -1.68 -23.49
CA ASN A 54 7.50 -1.38 -22.98
C ASN A 54 6.65 -2.64 -22.77
N SER A 55 6.90 -3.73 -23.49
CA SER A 55 6.15 -5.00 -23.35
C SER A 55 6.39 -5.66 -21.99
N ASN A 56 7.65 -5.81 -21.61
CA ASN A 56 8.09 -6.32 -20.30
C ASN A 56 7.69 -5.42 -19.11
N SER A 57 7.31 -4.17 -19.37
CA SER A 57 6.97 -3.20 -18.33
C SER A 57 5.51 -3.28 -17.87
N THR A 58 4.58 -3.51 -18.81
CA THR A 58 3.15 -3.65 -18.51
C THR A 58 2.82 -5.02 -17.94
N ASP A 59 3.50 -6.06 -18.41
CA ASP A 59 3.34 -7.43 -17.90
C ASP A 59 3.82 -7.54 -16.45
N PHE A 60 4.89 -6.83 -16.10
CA PHE A 60 5.33 -6.71 -14.71
C PHE A 60 4.23 -6.11 -13.81
N VAL A 61 3.64 -4.98 -14.22
CA VAL A 61 2.58 -4.31 -13.46
C VAL A 61 1.37 -5.22 -13.31
N LYS A 62 0.94 -5.87 -14.39
CA LYS A 62 -0.13 -6.87 -14.41
C LYS A 62 0.08 -7.95 -13.34
N ASN A 63 1.28 -8.54 -13.31
CA ASN A 63 1.61 -9.66 -12.43
C ASN A 63 1.70 -9.24 -10.95
N VAL A 64 2.32 -8.09 -10.66
CA VAL A 64 2.47 -7.61 -9.29
C VAL A 64 1.12 -7.24 -8.68
N PHE A 65 0.24 -6.60 -9.47
CA PHE A 65 -1.06 -6.12 -8.99
C PHE A 65 -2.22 -7.09 -9.24
N ASN A 66 -1.93 -8.26 -9.82
CA ASN A 66 -2.91 -9.29 -10.18
C ASN A 66 -4.11 -8.74 -10.97
N ILE A 67 -3.82 -8.03 -12.07
CA ILE A 67 -4.83 -7.35 -12.89
C ILE A 67 -5.07 -8.15 -14.18
N GLU A 68 -6.33 -8.27 -14.60
CA GLU A 68 -6.71 -8.87 -15.89
C GLU A 68 -6.24 -8.01 -17.08
N ASP A 69 -5.91 -8.66 -18.20
CA ASP A 69 -5.42 -7.98 -19.41
C ASP A 69 -6.38 -6.91 -19.94
N GLN A 70 -7.68 -7.16 -19.86
CA GLN A 70 -8.71 -6.22 -20.30
C GLN A 70 -8.64 -4.90 -19.52
N LYS A 71 -8.41 -4.97 -18.20
CA LYS A 71 -8.29 -3.81 -17.31
C LYS A 71 -6.97 -3.06 -17.53
N ILE A 72 -5.88 -3.75 -17.88
CA ILE A 72 -4.61 -3.10 -18.25
C ILE A 72 -4.74 -2.33 -19.58
N ARG A 73 -5.43 -2.90 -20.58
CA ARG A 73 -5.66 -2.21 -21.86
C ARG A 73 -6.41 -0.90 -21.68
N TYR A 74 -7.34 -0.85 -20.74
CA TYR A 74 -8.07 0.37 -20.40
C TYR A 74 -7.13 1.50 -19.97
N PHE A 75 -6.03 1.22 -19.23
CA PHE A 75 -5.09 2.27 -18.82
C PHE A 75 -4.25 2.84 -19.97
N LYS A 76 -4.19 2.17 -21.12
CA LYS A 76 -3.45 2.67 -22.30
C LYS A 76 -4.02 4.00 -22.81
N LYS A 77 -5.31 4.30 -22.56
CA LYS A 77 -5.95 5.54 -22.99
C LYS A 77 -5.42 6.80 -22.29
N PHE A 78 -4.72 6.64 -21.16
CA PHE A 78 -4.23 7.75 -20.34
C PHE A 78 -2.76 8.12 -20.59
N ASP A 79 -2.09 7.45 -21.54
CA ASP A 79 -0.66 7.66 -21.85
C ASP A 79 0.25 7.67 -20.61
N LEU A 80 -0.03 6.76 -19.67
CA LEU A 80 0.71 6.64 -18.41
C LEU A 80 1.99 5.84 -18.60
N LYS A 81 3.10 6.34 -18.06
CA LYS A 81 4.33 5.55 -17.98
C LYS A 81 4.15 4.39 -17.00
N PRO A 82 4.86 3.25 -17.18
CA PRO A 82 4.75 2.10 -16.27
C PRO A 82 5.00 2.46 -14.80
N GLU A 83 5.91 3.40 -14.54
CA GLU A 83 6.22 3.89 -13.21
C GLU A 83 5.04 4.64 -12.60
N GLU A 84 4.38 5.50 -13.38
CA GLU A 84 3.20 6.26 -12.97
C GLU A 84 2.02 5.32 -12.73
N LEU A 85 1.78 4.38 -13.65
CA LEU A 85 0.73 3.37 -13.51
C LEU A 85 0.93 2.52 -12.26
N SER A 86 2.14 2.01 -12.04
CA SER A 86 2.45 1.21 -10.85
C SER A 86 2.19 1.97 -9.55
N PHE A 87 2.50 3.27 -9.55
CA PHE A 87 2.32 4.11 -8.38
C PHE A 87 0.85 4.43 -8.14
N ILE A 88 0.08 4.75 -9.19
CA ILE A 88 -1.38 4.91 -9.12
C ILE A 88 -2.03 3.66 -8.53
N LEU A 89 -1.68 2.49 -9.07
CA LEU A 89 -2.18 1.20 -8.61
C LEU A 89 -1.82 0.94 -7.14
N TYR A 90 -0.59 1.25 -6.73
CA TYR A 90 -0.18 1.19 -5.33
C TYR A 90 -1.03 2.09 -4.43
N LEU A 91 -1.29 3.36 -4.81
CA LEU A 91 -2.13 4.27 -4.02
C LEU A 91 -3.55 3.72 -3.81
N HIS A 92 -4.13 3.13 -4.85
CA HIS A 92 -5.45 2.51 -4.77
C HIS A 92 -5.46 1.24 -3.89
N SER A 93 -4.44 0.39 -4.04
CA SER A 93 -4.24 -0.78 -3.16
C SER A 93 -4.15 -0.36 -1.70
N MET A 94 -3.31 0.63 -1.40
CA MET A 94 -2.99 1.08 -0.04
C MET A 94 -4.05 1.97 0.60
N SER A 95 -4.94 2.56 -0.18
CA SER A 95 -6.08 3.31 0.37
C SER A 95 -7.33 2.45 0.41
N ASN A 96 -7.28 1.25 -0.16
CA ASN A 96 -8.44 0.41 -0.45
C ASN A 96 -9.54 1.26 -1.13
N ARG A 97 -9.16 2.08 -2.13
CA ARG A 97 -10.09 2.91 -2.93
C ARG A 97 -10.29 2.28 -4.29
N PRO A 98 -11.53 2.27 -4.84
CA PRO A 98 -11.75 1.82 -6.20
C PRO A 98 -11.00 2.72 -7.19
N VAL A 99 -10.46 2.13 -8.26
CA VAL A 99 -9.92 2.88 -9.39
C VAL A 99 -11.08 3.31 -10.31
N THR A 100 -11.21 4.61 -10.59
CA THR A 100 -12.23 5.17 -11.51
C THR A 100 -11.59 6.19 -12.46
N ASP A 101 -12.23 6.48 -13.60
CA ASP A 101 -11.77 7.50 -14.57
C ASP A 101 -11.48 8.84 -13.92
N LYS A 102 -12.38 9.27 -13.03
CA LYS A 102 -12.29 10.57 -12.36
C LYS A 102 -11.08 10.61 -11.42
N GLU A 103 -10.79 9.52 -10.72
CA GLU A 103 -9.61 9.37 -9.86
C GLU A 103 -8.32 9.40 -10.68
N VAL A 104 -8.26 8.64 -11.77
CA VAL A 104 -7.08 8.60 -12.65
C VAL A 104 -6.81 9.98 -13.26
N ASN A 105 -7.84 10.66 -13.78
CA ASN A 105 -7.72 12.02 -14.33
C ASN A 105 -7.30 13.05 -13.28
N PHE A 106 -7.80 12.93 -12.05
CA PHE A 106 -7.37 13.78 -10.94
C PHE A 106 -5.87 13.59 -10.64
N ILE A 107 -5.39 12.34 -10.60
CA ILE A 107 -3.99 12.03 -10.37
C ILE A 107 -3.12 12.59 -11.49
N ILE A 108 -3.49 12.36 -12.76
CA ILE A 108 -2.74 12.86 -13.92
C ILE A 108 -2.63 14.39 -13.89
N SER A 109 -3.73 15.06 -13.58
CA SER A 109 -3.77 16.53 -13.47
C SER A 109 -2.89 17.07 -12.32
N ASN A 110 -2.56 16.24 -11.33
CA ASN A 110 -1.76 16.61 -10.16
C ASN A 110 -0.41 15.86 -10.09
N LYS A 111 0.04 15.20 -11.17
CA LYS A 111 1.24 14.35 -11.17
C LYS A 111 2.54 15.08 -10.83
N ASN A 112 2.56 16.40 -10.96
CA ASN A 112 3.70 17.24 -10.56
C ASN A 112 3.80 17.40 -9.03
N ASN A 113 2.77 17.02 -8.27
CA ASN A 113 2.73 17.10 -6.81
C ASN A 113 2.21 15.79 -6.20
N TRP A 114 3.05 14.75 -6.23
CA TRP A 114 2.73 13.46 -5.62
C TRP A 114 2.46 13.53 -4.11
N GLY A 115 3.02 14.51 -3.41
CA GLY A 115 2.73 14.75 -2.01
C GLY A 115 1.24 15.07 -1.79
N ARG A 116 0.67 15.96 -2.62
CA ARG A 116 -0.77 16.28 -2.59
C ARG A 116 -1.63 15.08 -2.96
N VAL A 117 -1.22 14.32 -3.98
CA VAL A 117 -1.95 13.13 -4.42
C VAL A 117 -1.99 12.08 -3.30
N THR A 118 -0.85 11.74 -2.70
CA THR A 118 -0.80 10.76 -1.60
C THR A 118 -1.61 11.22 -0.39
N TRP A 119 -1.57 12.51 -0.09
CA TRP A 119 -2.39 13.11 0.97
C TRP A 119 -3.89 12.96 0.71
N HIS A 120 -4.33 13.16 -0.54
CA HIS A 120 -5.72 12.94 -0.95
C HIS A 120 -6.18 11.50 -0.67
N PHE A 121 -5.28 10.53 -0.82
CA PHE A 121 -5.51 9.10 -0.57
C PHE A 121 -5.42 8.71 0.91
N GLY A 122 -5.07 9.65 1.81
CA GLY A 122 -4.87 9.36 3.23
C GLY A 122 -3.57 8.60 3.49
N LEU A 123 -2.58 8.74 2.62
CA LEU A 123 -1.28 8.06 2.71
C LEU A 123 -0.16 9.07 3.03
N PRO A 124 0.93 8.62 3.65
CA PRO A 124 2.06 9.50 3.90
C PRO A 124 2.77 9.83 2.57
N PRO A 125 3.20 11.09 2.35
CA PRO A 125 3.92 11.52 1.16
C PRO A 125 5.41 11.10 1.20
N ILE A 126 5.71 9.89 1.71
CA ILE A 126 7.07 9.36 1.82
C ILE A 126 7.17 7.94 1.23
N MET A 127 8.34 7.59 0.71
CA MET A 127 8.77 6.22 0.43
C MET A 127 9.67 5.74 1.57
N PHE A 128 9.55 4.48 1.95
CA PHE A 128 10.40 3.86 2.95
C PHE A 128 11.63 3.25 2.26
N GLU A 129 12.81 3.38 2.86
CA GLU A 129 14.07 2.96 2.23
C GLU A 129 14.15 1.46 1.99
N GLU A 130 13.67 0.68 2.95
CA GLU A 130 13.90 -0.76 2.98
C GLU A 130 12.72 -1.57 2.45
N GLU A 131 11.50 -1.00 2.41
CA GLU A 131 10.30 -1.78 2.13
C GLU A 131 9.16 -1.00 1.47
N ILE A 132 8.32 -1.74 0.77
CA ILE A 132 6.99 -1.29 0.37
C ILE A 132 6.03 -1.72 1.48
N LEU A 133 5.59 -0.76 2.28
CA LEU A 133 4.63 -1.04 3.35
C LEU A 133 3.24 -1.29 2.77
N THR A 134 2.57 -2.30 3.33
CA THR A 134 1.17 -2.61 3.07
C THR A 134 0.37 -2.41 4.35
N PHE A 135 -0.73 -1.66 4.29
CA PHE A 135 -1.59 -1.41 5.44
C PHE A 135 -2.82 -2.32 5.44
N ARG A 136 -3.29 -2.70 6.63
CA ARG A 136 -4.54 -3.42 6.79
C ARG A 136 -5.71 -2.45 6.88
N HIS A 137 -6.64 -2.57 5.94
CA HIS A 137 -7.90 -1.86 6.01
C HIS A 137 -9.04 -2.79 6.45
N PRO A 138 -10.05 -2.27 7.15
CA PRO A 138 -11.33 -2.99 7.30
C PRO A 138 -11.87 -3.37 5.92
N MET A 139 -12.43 -4.58 5.79
CA MET A 139 -13.08 -5.00 4.54
C MET A 139 -14.22 -4.03 4.19
N GLN A 140 -14.28 -3.63 2.91
CA GLN A 140 -15.26 -2.66 2.42
C GLN A 140 -16.68 -3.18 2.56
N THR A 141 -17.49 -2.52 3.39
CA THR A 141 -18.96 -2.59 3.33
C THR A 141 -19.47 -1.39 2.53
N ARG A 142 -19.27 -1.39 1.20
CA ARG A 142 -19.81 -0.48 0.16
C ARG A 142 -19.76 1.06 0.34
N SER A 143 -19.46 1.63 1.51
CA SER A 143 -19.64 3.07 1.79
C SER A 143 -18.52 3.66 2.66
N ARG A 144 -17.26 3.29 2.40
CA ARG A 144 -16.12 3.94 3.07
C ARG A 144 -16.09 5.43 2.69
N LEU A 145 -15.83 6.29 3.66
CA LEU A 145 -15.71 7.73 3.46
C LEU A 145 -14.35 8.06 2.86
N TYR A 146 -14.37 8.74 1.71
CA TYR A 146 -13.20 9.26 1.03
C TYR A 146 -13.29 10.77 0.89
N LEU A 147 -12.13 11.42 0.76
CA LEU A 147 -12.10 12.83 0.40
C LEU A 147 -12.61 12.95 -1.04
N PRO A 148 -13.68 13.74 -1.31
CA PRO A 148 -14.15 13.92 -2.67
C PRO A 148 -13.08 14.58 -3.55
N LEU A 149 -13.04 14.18 -4.82
CA LEU A 149 -12.08 14.66 -5.80
C LEU A 149 -12.00 16.18 -5.84
N GLY A 150 -10.78 16.71 -5.88
CA GLY A 150 -10.51 18.16 -5.95
C GLY A 150 -10.81 18.95 -4.68
N LYS A 151 -11.39 18.37 -3.63
CA LYS A 151 -11.67 19.08 -2.38
C LYS A 151 -10.43 19.14 -1.48
N THR A 152 -10.17 20.32 -0.92
CA THR A 152 -9.14 20.57 0.09
C THR A 152 -9.69 20.54 1.52
N GLY A 153 -11.02 20.56 1.68
CA GLY A 153 -11.70 20.42 2.95
C GLY A 153 -12.99 19.62 2.80
N HIS A 154 -13.25 18.70 3.73
CA HIS A 154 -14.43 17.85 3.73
C HIS A 154 -14.69 17.25 5.11
N LYS A 155 -15.94 17.33 5.57
CA LYS A 155 -16.41 16.71 6.80
C LYS A 155 -17.55 15.76 6.47
N SER A 156 -17.38 14.49 6.79
CA SER A 156 -18.42 13.49 6.67
C SER A 156 -18.38 12.52 7.83
N ARG A 157 -19.55 11.97 8.16
CA ARG A 157 -19.70 11.04 9.26
C ARG A 157 -20.81 10.05 8.94
N HIS A 158 -20.49 8.78 9.08
CA HIS A 158 -21.47 7.71 9.12
C HIS A 158 -21.71 7.29 10.57
N ARG A 159 -22.98 7.12 10.95
CA ARG A 159 -23.41 6.66 12.28
C ARG A 159 -24.19 5.36 12.10
N GLY A 160 -23.88 4.35 12.90
CA GLY A 160 -24.55 3.06 12.87
C GLY A 160 -23.73 2.00 13.63
N PHE A 161 -23.92 0.73 13.25
CA PHE A 161 -23.07 -0.37 13.73
C PHE A 161 -21.59 -0.17 13.37
N ILE A 162 -21.37 0.47 12.23
CA ILE A 162 -20.09 1.01 11.80
C ILE A 162 -20.15 2.52 12.06
N LYS A 163 -19.17 3.02 12.81
CA LYS A 163 -18.94 4.45 12.99
C LYS A 163 -17.76 4.84 12.13
N GLU A 164 -17.98 5.81 11.26
CA GLU A 164 -16.94 6.32 10.38
C GLU A 164 -16.97 7.84 10.40
N LYS A 165 -15.79 8.46 10.44
CA LYS A 165 -15.66 9.91 10.41
C LYS A 165 -14.47 10.28 9.55
N LEU A 166 -14.70 11.18 8.61
CA LEU A 166 -13.67 11.84 7.82
C LEU A 166 -13.73 13.33 8.11
N ASN A 167 -12.61 13.91 8.51
CA ASN A 167 -12.43 15.33 8.68
C ASN A 167 -11.13 15.76 8.01
N VAL A 168 -11.26 16.47 6.89
CA VAL A 168 -10.16 17.03 6.14
C VAL A 168 -10.29 18.54 6.16
N ASP A 169 -9.21 19.20 6.53
CA ASP A 169 -9.00 20.64 6.51
C ASP A 169 -7.63 20.90 5.83
N TYR A 170 -7.29 22.16 5.55
CA TYR A 170 -6.08 22.55 4.79
C TYR A 170 -4.76 21.94 5.30
N ASN A 171 -4.63 21.71 6.61
CA ASN A 171 -3.43 21.18 7.27
C ASN A 171 -3.65 19.84 7.99
N LYS A 172 -4.82 19.22 7.80
CA LYS A 172 -5.21 18.05 8.60
C LYS A 172 -6.05 17.09 7.80
N TYR A 173 -5.66 15.83 7.79
CA TYR A 173 -6.49 14.71 7.35
C TYR A 173 -6.72 13.80 8.55
N GLU A 174 -7.96 13.62 8.97
CA GLU A 174 -8.32 12.70 10.06
C GLU A 174 -9.41 11.75 9.60
N TYR A 175 -9.10 10.47 9.61
CA TYR A 175 -10.03 9.39 9.34
C TYR A 175 -10.11 8.46 10.55
N LYS A 176 -11.33 8.09 10.91
CA LYS A 176 -11.62 7.16 12.01
C LYS A 176 -12.69 6.18 11.57
N TYR A 177 -12.43 4.91 11.80
CA TYR A 177 -13.38 3.82 11.62
C TYR A 177 -13.45 2.98 12.89
N GLU A 178 -14.67 2.62 13.30
CA GLU A 178 -14.92 1.68 14.39
C GLU A 178 -16.10 0.78 14.02
N ASN A 179 -15.86 -0.52 13.97
CA ASN A 179 -16.89 -1.55 13.91
C ASN A 179 -16.92 -2.30 15.23
N LYS A 180 -17.92 -2.00 16.06
CA LYS A 180 -18.05 -2.59 17.39
C LYS A 180 -18.28 -4.10 17.35
N ARG A 181 -19.07 -4.59 16.39
CA ARG A 181 -19.39 -6.02 16.23
C ARG A 181 -18.16 -6.84 15.83
N ALA A 182 -17.40 -6.33 14.86
CA ALA A 182 -16.16 -6.98 14.41
C ALA A 182 -14.98 -6.74 15.37
N LYS A 183 -15.12 -5.81 16.33
CA LYS A 183 -14.04 -5.31 17.20
C LYS A 183 -12.83 -4.79 16.41
N ILE A 184 -13.12 -4.07 15.32
CA ILE A 184 -12.14 -3.46 14.42
C ILE A 184 -12.12 -1.96 14.61
N LYS A 185 -10.93 -1.37 14.69
CA LYS A 185 -10.69 0.07 14.70
C LYS A 185 -9.59 0.41 13.71
N GLU A 186 -9.75 1.54 13.04
CA GLU A 186 -8.73 2.14 12.20
C GLU A 186 -8.72 3.65 12.44
N LYS A 187 -7.52 4.23 12.46
CA LYS A 187 -7.30 5.67 12.52
C LYS A 187 -6.17 6.03 11.58
N ILE A 188 -6.40 7.06 10.76
CA ILE A 188 -5.37 7.75 9.98
C ILE A 188 -5.40 9.20 10.41
N GLU A 189 -4.24 9.76 10.73
CA GLU A 189 -4.06 11.17 11.03
C GLU A 189 -2.85 11.70 10.26
N ILE A 190 -3.06 12.77 9.52
CA ILE A 190 -2.00 13.46 8.80
C ILE A 190 -2.05 14.93 9.17
N LYS A 191 -0.90 15.45 9.57
CA LYS A 191 -0.65 16.86 9.92
C LYS A 191 0.57 17.35 9.14
N LEU A 192 0.85 18.64 9.19
CA LEU A 192 2.02 19.22 8.50
C LEU A 192 3.35 18.60 8.91
N ASP A 193 3.46 18.09 10.13
CA ASP A 193 4.69 17.58 10.74
C ASP A 193 4.73 16.05 10.87
N LYS A 194 3.58 15.37 10.70
CA LYS A 194 3.50 13.92 10.94
C LYS A 194 2.42 13.17 10.17
N TYR A 195 2.65 11.87 10.06
CA TYR A 195 1.67 10.85 9.72
C TYR A 195 1.52 9.86 10.87
N GLU A 196 0.30 9.42 11.15
CA GLU A 196 0.01 8.36 12.10
C GLU A 196 -1.10 7.47 11.56
N TYR A 197 -0.81 6.18 11.43
CA TYR A 197 -1.77 5.13 11.12
C TYR A 197 -1.83 4.13 12.25
N LYS A 198 -3.04 3.70 12.58
CA LYS A 198 -3.32 2.67 13.58
C LYS A 198 -4.45 1.78 13.11
N TYR A 199 -4.23 0.47 13.13
CA TYR A 199 -5.25 -0.53 12.94
C TYR A 199 -5.24 -1.53 14.10
N GLU A 200 -6.42 -1.87 14.58
CA GLU A 200 -6.62 -2.85 15.64
C GLU A 200 -7.78 -3.77 15.26
N ASN A 201 -7.53 -5.08 15.27
CA ASN A 201 -8.58 -6.09 15.26
C ASN A 201 -8.42 -6.94 16.51
N ARG A 202 -9.29 -6.69 17.50
CA ARG A 202 -9.19 -7.39 18.79
C ARG A 202 -9.56 -8.86 18.69
N ARG A 203 -10.43 -9.23 17.75
CA ARG A 203 -10.85 -10.62 17.56
C ARG A 203 -9.71 -11.49 17.06
N SER A 204 -8.90 -10.97 16.13
CA SER A 204 -7.71 -11.66 15.63
C SER A 204 -6.42 -11.32 16.39
N GLY A 205 -6.49 -10.51 17.44
CA GLY A 205 -5.33 -10.08 18.21
C GLY A 205 -4.31 -9.26 17.40
N ILE A 206 -4.74 -8.61 16.32
CA ILE A 206 -3.88 -7.82 15.42
C ILE A 206 -3.81 -6.37 15.90
N LYS A 207 -2.60 -5.82 15.96
CA LYS A 207 -2.31 -4.40 16.11
C LYS A 207 -1.26 -4.00 15.09
N GLU A 208 -1.50 -2.91 14.38
CA GLU A 208 -0.59 -2.35 13.38
C GLU A 208 -0.52 -0.84 13.58
N LYS A 209 0.69 -0.28 13.60
CA LYS A 209 0.94 1.15 13.77
C LYS A 209 2.04 1.58 12.81
N LEU A 210 1.87 2.73 12.19
CA LEU A 210 2.92 3.47 11.49
C LEU A 210 2.92 4.90 12.01
N GLU A 211 4.10 5.42 12.32
CA GLU A 211 4.33 6.83 12.63
C GLU A 211 5.42 7.37 11.72
N VAL A 212 5.24 8.58 11.18
CA VAL A 212 6.24 9.27 10.36
C VAL A 212 6.36 10.70 10.84
N LYS A 213 7.59 11.20 11.00
CA LYS A 213 7.89 12.59 11.32
C LYS A 213 8.50 13.27 10.10
N TYR A 214 7.72 14.09 9.40
CA TYR A 214 8.12 14.67 8.11
C TYR A 214 9.39 15.52 8.15
N PRO A 215 9.67 16.34 9.18
CA PRO A 215 10.90 17.15 9.21
C PRO A 215 12.19 16.32 9.12
N SER A 216 12.16 15.07 9.56
CA SER A 216 13.31 14.17 9.57
C SER A 216 13.14 12.96 8.65
N TYR A 217 11.97 12.82 8.02
CA TYR A 217 11.52 11.60 7.32
C TYR A 217 11.62 10.31 8.15
N LYS A 218 11.85 10.37 9.46
CA LYS A 218 11.94 9.19 10.31
C LYS A 218 10.59 8.51 10.40
N TYR A 219 10.59 7.18 10.34
CA TYR A 219 9.41 6.36 10.53
C TYR A 219 9.64 5.25 11.53
N GLU A 220 8.54 4.84 12.17
CA GLU A 220 8.47 3.66 13.03
C GLU A 220 7.22 2.87 12.65
N TYR A 221 7.42 1.60 12.29
CA TYR A 221 6.37 0.65 11.98
C TYR A 221 6.38 -0.50 12.98
N HIS A 222 5.20 -0.89 13.44
CA HIS A 222 5.03 -1.97 14.38
C HIS A 222 3.78 -2.78 14.05
N TYR A 223 3.96 -4.08 13.90
CA TYR A 223 2.89 -5.05 13.69
C TYR A 223 3.00 -6.18 14.71
N ILE A 224 1.88 -6.49 15.37
CA ILE A 224 1.74 -7.65 16.25
C ILE A 224 0.49 -8.42 15.84
N ASN A 225 0.62 -9.75 15.78
CA ASN A 225 -0.49 -10.68 15.77
C ASN A 225 -0.30 -11.68 16.92
N ARG A 226 -1.14 -11.56 17.95
CA ARG A 226 -1.07 -12.42 19.14
C ARG A 226 -1.43 -13.87 18.86
N MET A 227 -2.28 -14.14 17.86
CA MET A 227 -2.70 -15.50 17.54
C MET A 227 -1.59 -16.28 16.81
N THR A 228 -0.80 -15.61 15.97
CA THR A 228 0.31 -16.25 15.24
C THR A 228 1.67 -16.05 15.89
N GLY A 229 1.76 -15.23 16.94
CA GLY A 229 3.03 -14.83 17.56
C GLY A 229 3.89 -13.89 16.71
N LYS A 230 3.42 -13.47 15.53
CA LYS A 230 4.18 -12.61 14.62
C LYS A 230 4.31 -11.20 15.21
N ASN A 231 5.55 -10.73 15.32
CA ASN A 231 5.89 -9.38 15.79
C ASN A 231 6.95 -8.79 14.87
N ILE A 232 6.63 -7.69 14.19
CA ILE A 232 7.53 -6.96 13.31
C ILE A 232 7.68 -5.56 13.86
N LYS A 233 8.94 -5.13 14.05
CA LYS A 233 9.30 -3.75 14.35
C LYS A 233 10.31 -3.29 13.31
N GLN A 234 10.06 -2.14 12.72
CA GLN A 234 10.91 -1.53 11.71
C GLN A 234 10.99 -0.04 12.00
N GLU A 235 12.18 0.52 11.80
CA GLU A 235 12.44 1.94 11.91
C GLU A 235 13.42 2.32 10.83
N GLY A 236 13.39 3.57 10.41
CA GLY A 236 14.29 4.03 9.37
C GLY A 236 14.03 5.47 8.97
N ILE A 237 14.66 5.84 7.86
CA ILE A 237 14.51 7.15 7.24
C ILE A 237 13.82 6.94 5.89
N GLY A 238 12.77 7.72 5.65
CA GLY A 238 12.07 7.74 4.37
C GLY A 238 12.66 8.77 3.41
N ARG A 239 12.07 8.83 2.21
CA ARG A 239 12.40 9.81 1.18
C ARG A 239 11.13 10.41 0.59
N PRO A 240 11.17 11.61 0.01
CA PRO A 240 10.05 12.14 -0.75
C PRO A 240 9.61 11.17 -1.85
N ILE A 241 8.31 11.08 -2.09
CA ILE A 241 7.75 10.16 -3.08
C ILE A 241 8.24 10.47 -4.49
N ASN A 242 8.64 9.40 -5.20
CA ASN A 242 9.03 9.45 -6.59
C ASN A 242 8.59 8.15 -7.29
N PRO A 243 7.66 8.19 -8.26
CA PRO A 243 7.17 6.99 -8.94
C PRO A 243 8.27 6.15 -9.60
N ARG A 244 9.34 6.78 -10.10
CA ARG A 244 10.45 6.04 -10.73
C ARG A 244 11.24 5.22 -9.71
N ILE A 245 11.53 5.82 -8.56
CA ILE A 245 12.23 5.13 -7.46
C ILE A 245 11.32 4.04 -6.90
N PHE A 246 10.03 4.34 -6.71
CA PHE A 246 9.04 3.36 -6.28
C PHE A 246 8.99 2.14 -7.22
N TYR A 247 8.89 2.36 -8.52
CA TYR A 247 8.85 1.28 -9.52
C TYR A 247 10.09 0.39 -9.46
N LYS A 248 11.27 0.99 -9.31
CA LYS A 248 12.52 0.25 -9.13
C LYS A 248 12.49 -0.61 -7.87
N ASN A 249 12.05 -0.05 -6.74
CA ASN A 249 11.92 -0.79 -5.48
C ASN A 249 10.89 -1.93 -5.60
N LEU A 250 9.80 -1.70 -6.33
CA LEU A 250 8.76 -2.71 -6.59
C LEU A 250 9.31 -3.89 -7.39
N ARG A 251 10.12 -3.62 -8.43
CA ARG A 251 10.82 -4.67 -9.19
C ARG A 251 11.77 -5.47 -8.31
N ASN A 252 12.66 -4.77 -7.60
CA ASN A 252 13.60 -5.42 -6.68
C ASN A 252 12.87 -6.31 -5.67
N LYS A 253 11.74 -5.84 -5.11
CA LYS A 253 10.97 -6.62 -4.13
C LYS A 253 10.35 -7.87 -4.74
N LYS A 254 9.87 -7.80 -5.98
CA LYS A 254 9.32 -8.96 -6.70
C LYS A 254 10.41 -9.97 -7.04
N ASP A 255 11.62 -9.50 -7.34
CA ASP A 255 12.77 -10.37 -7.59
C ASP A 255 13.25 -11.07 -6.31
N GLU A 256 13.16 -10.40 -5.15
CA GLU A 256 13.47 -10.97 -3.83
C GLU A 256 12.40 -11.95 -3.31
N ASP A 257 11.12 -11.65 -3.54
CA ASP A 257 9.99 -12.46 -3.11
C ASP A 257 9.08 -12.78 -4.29
N SER A 258 9.25 -13.99 -4.83
CA SER A 258 8.47 -14.49 -5.96
C SER A 258 6.96 -14.54 -5.67
N ASN A 259 6.54 -14.55 -4.41
CA ASN A 259 5.14 -14.58 -4.00
C ASN A 259 4.59 -13.19 -3.62
N PHE A 260 5.38 -12.12 -3.81
CA PHE A 260 4.91 -10.77 -3.57
C PHE A 260 3.85 -10.37 -4.59
N HIS A 261 2.67 -10.01 -4.08
CA HIS A 261 1.54 -9.48 -4.85
C HIS A 261 0.80 -8.42 -4.03
N LEU A 262 0.26 -7.42 -4.72
CA LEU A 262 -0.60 -6.38 -4.15
C LEU A 262 -1.99 -6.52 -4.76
N SER A 263 -3.03 -6.59 -3.93
CA SER A 263 -4.40 -6.67 -4.41
C SER A 263 -4.98 -5.27 -4.66
N ILE A 264 -5.77 -5.13 -5.72
CA ILE A 264 -6.46 -3.89 -6.07
C ILE A 264 -7.92 -4.18 -6.33
N ASN A 265 -8.78 -3.32 -5.79
CA ASN A 265 -10.19 -3.28 -6.16
C ASN A 265 -10.36 -2.33 -7.34
N ILE A 266 -10.61 -2.89 -8.51
CA ILE A 266 -10.83 -2.13 -9.74
C ILE A 266 -12.32 -2.07 -10.00
N ASN A 267 -12.92 -0.88 -9.86
CA ASN A 267 -14.31 -0.63 -10.26
C ASN A 267 -14.30 0.23 -11.52
N ILE A 268 -13.76 -0.34 -12.59
CA ILE A 268 -13.93 0.22 -13.92
C ILE A 268 -15.28 -0.33 -14.38
N ASP A 269 -16.31 0.52 -14.37
CA ASP A 269 -17.51 0.26 -15.15
C ASP A 269 -17.06 0.31 -16.62
N LEU A 270 -16.77 -0.86 -17.20
CA LEU A 270 -16.41 -1.03 -18.61
C LEU A 270 -17.67 -0.96 -19.47
#